data_AF-A0A954M713-F1
#
_entry.id   AF-A0A954M713-F1
#
_cell.length_a   1.000
_cell.length_b   1.000
_cell.length_c   1.000
_cell.angle_alpha   90.00
_cell.angle_beta   90.00
_cell.angle_gamma   90.00
#
_symmetry.space_group_name_H-M   'P 1'
#
loop_
_entity.id
_entity.type
_entity.pdbx_description
1 polymer ?
#
loop_
_entity_poly.entity_id
_entity_poly.type
_entity_poly.pdbx_seq_one_letter_code
_entity_poly.pdbx_strand_id
1 'polypeptide(L)'
;MKQPLLALLCLIPSTLLAQAPALPRATPESQGIDSAQLQAFVAALDEHVDTAHSVMLLRHGQVVAEGWWGPESAEKPHVLYSLSKSFTSTAVGLAIAEGKLDLYDP
;
A
#
# COMPACT_ATOMS: atom_id res chain seq x y z
N MET A 1 49.62 18.51 7.18
CA MET A 1 48.47 19.33 6.74
C MET A 1 47.38 18.39 6.25
N LYS A 2 46.21 18.40 6.90
CA LYS A 2 45.09 17.50 6.63
C LYS A 2 44.35 18.01 5.39
N GLN A 3 44.25 17.19 4.34
CA GLN A 3 43.33 17.44 3.22
C GLN A 3 41.90 17.07 3.67
N PRO A 4 40.89 17.93 3.48
CA PRO A 4 39.51 17.53 3.76
C PRO A 4 39.01 16.65 2.61
N LEU A 5 38.61 15.43 2.95
CA LEU A 5 37.89 14.52 2.08
C LEU A 5 36.56 15.16 1.69
N LEU A 6 36.45 15.60 0.45
CA LEU A 6 35.24 16.13 -0.16
C LEU A 6 34.22 14.98 -0.25
N ALA A 7 33.30 14.91 0.71
CA ALA A 7 32.18 13.99 0.65
C ALA A 7 31.27 14.44 -0.51
N LEU A 8 31.43 13.79 -1.66
CA LEU A 8 30.52 13.90 -2.79
C LEU A 8 29.19 13.29 -2.34
N LEU A 9 28.28 14.15 -1.84
CA LEU A 9 26.91 13.78 -1.58
C LEU A 9 26.28 13.45 -2.93
N CYS A 10 26.24 12.17 -3.30
CA CYS A 10 25.43 11.71 -4.42
C CYS A 10 23.98 12.13 -4.15
N LEU A 11 23.52 13.20 -4.81
CA LEU A 11 22.11 13.41 -5.06
C LEU A 11 21.65 12.24 -5.95
N ILE A 12 21.26 11.14 -5.32
CA ILE A 12 20.39 10.18 -6.00
C ILE A 12 19.11 10.97 -6.28
N PRO A 13 18.72 11.18 -7.54
CA PRO A 13 17.42 11.77 -7.83
C PRO A 13 16.37 10.85 -7.20
N SER A 14 15.64 11.36 -6.21
CA SER A 14 14.57 10.63 -5.51
C SER A 14 13.45 10.15 -6.45
N THR A 15 13.49 10.55 -7.72
CA THR A 15 12.51 10.24 -8.75
C THR A 15 12.65 8.84 -9.36
N LEU A 16 13.70 8.07 -9.05
CA LEU A 16 13.90 6.70 -9.57
C LEU A 16 13.72 5.59 -8.52
N LEU A 17 13.19 5.89 -7.34
CA LEU A 17 12.82 4.86 -6.37
C LEU A 17 11.32 4.58 -6.46
N ALA A 18 11.01 3.56 -7.27
CA ALA A 18 9.77 2.78 -7.26
C ALA A 18 8.46 3.55 -7.50
N GLN A 19 8.19 3.96 -8.74
CA GLN A 19 6.80 3.95 -9.18
C GLN A 19 6.41 2.49 -9.41
N ALA A 20 5.87 1.85 -8.37
CA ALA A 20 5.26 0.55 -8.53
C ALA A 20 4.24 0.66 -9.68
N PRO A 21 4.26 -0.24 -10.68
CA PRO A 21 3.29 -0.20 -11.75
C PRO A 21 1.88 -0.25 -11.14
N ALA A 22 0.95 0.51 -11.71
CA ALA A 22 -0.44 0.44 -11.29
C ALA A 22 -0.89 -1.02 -11.33
N LEU A 23 -1.60 -1.45 -10.27
CA LEU A 23 -2.11 -2.81 -10.21
C LEU A 23 -2.97 -3.08 -11.46
N PRO A 24 -2.82 -4.23 -12.13
CA PRO A 24 -3.64 -4.52 -13.30
C PRO A 24 -5.12 -4.71 -12.86
N ARG A 25 -6.05 -4.31 -13.74
CA ARG A 25 -7.50 -4.45 -13.51
C ARG A 25 -8.03 -5.65 -14.30
N ALA A 26 -8.96 -6.38 -13.71
CA ALA A 26 -9.65 -7.49 -14.36
C ALA A 26 -11.14 -7.47 -13.99
N THR A 27 -11.99 -8.09 -14.81
CA THR A 27 -13.41 -8.23 -14.44
C THR A 27 -13.55 -9.21 -13.27
N PRO A 28 -14.54 -9.03 -12.38
CA PRO A 28 -14.84 -10.00 -11.33
C PRO A 28 -14.92 -11.44 -11.87
N GLU A 29 -15.64 -11.63 -12.98
CA GLU A 29 -15.89 -12.96 -13.57
C GLU A 29 -14.60 -13.62 -14.05
N SER A 30 -13.69 -12.86 -14.65
CA SER A 30 -12.40 -13.38 -15.10
C SER A 30 -11.53 -13.87 -13.95
N GLN A 31 -11.81 -13.38 -12.74
CA GLN A 31 -11.18 -13.80 -11.50
C GLN A 31 -12.07 -14.76 -10.70
N GLY A 32 -13.17 -15.27 -11.26
CA GLY A 32 -14.08 -16.20 -10.58
C GLY A 32 -14.87 -15.57 -9.43
N ILE A 33 -15.19 -14.29 -9.52
CA ILE A 33 -16.03 -13.54 -8.58
C ILE A 33 -17.33 -13.17 -9.32
N ASP A 34 -18.47 -13.44 -8.69
CA ASP A 34 -19.78 -13.04 -9.17
C ASP A 34 -19.97 -11.52 -8.96
N SER A 35 -20.21 -10.76 -10.02
CA SER A 35 -20.37 -9.31 -9.93
C SER A 35 -21.63 -8.88 -9.19
N ALA A 36 -22.72 -9.66 -9.22
CA ALA A 36 -23.94 -9.32 -8.48
C ALA A 36 -23.72 -9.44 -6.98
N GLN A 37 -22.98 -10.46 -6.53
CA GLN A 37 -22.60 -10.60 -5.12
C GLN A 37 -21.64 -9.48 -4.67
N LEU A 38 -20.70 -9.09 -5.54
CA LEU A 38 -19.78 -7.98 -5.27
C LEU A 38 -20.52 -6.65 -5.16
N GLN A 39 -21.50 -6.39 -6.02
CA GLN A 39 -22.36 -5.21 -5.93
C GLN A 39 -23.20 -5.21 -4.64
N ALA A 40 -23.78 -6.35 -4.28
CA ALA A 40 -24.53 -6.49 -3.02
C ALA A 40 -23.64 -6.20 -1.79
N PHE A 41 -22.38 -6.64 -1.82
CA PHE A 41 -21.40 -6.33 -0.78
C PHE A 41 -21.10 -4.82 -0.70
N VAL A 42 -20.84 -4.17 -1.83
CA VAL A 42 -20.59 -2.71 -1.85
C VAL A 42 -21.82 -1.93 -1.39
N ALA A 43 -23.03 -2.34 -1.79
CA ALA A 43 -24.28 -1.75 -1.32
C ALA A 43 -24.44 -1.90 0.20
N ALA A 44 -24.10 -3.07 0.76
CA ALA A 44 -24.14 -3.28 2.21
C ALA A 44 -23.11 -2.41 2.97
N LEU A 45 -21.94 -2.14 2.38
CA LEU A 45 -20.99 -1.18 2.94
C LEU A 45 -21.57 0.23 2.95
N ASP A 46 -22.20 0.65 1.86
CA ASP A 46 -22.86 1.96 1.73
C ASP A 46 -24.01 2.12 2.74
N GLU A 47 -24.83 1.08 2.93
CA GLU A 47 -26.01 1.14 3.81
C GLU A 47 -25.65 1.05 5.30
N HIS A 48 -24.61 0.31 5.66
CA HIS A 48 -24.36 -0.08 7.06
C HIS A 48 -23.05 0.43 7.65
N VAL A 49 -22.18 1.08 6.87
CA VAL A 49 -20.89 1.58 7.33
C VAL A 49 -20.76 3.08 7.07
N ASP A 50 -21.26 3.88 8.01
CA ASP A 50 -21.26 5.35 7.94
C ASP A 50 -19.87 6.00 7.88
N THR A 51 -18.80 5.23 8.10
CA THR A 51 -17.41 5.69 8.16
C THR A 51 -16.53 5.09 7.06
N ALA A 52 -17.13 4.40 6.09
CA ALA A 52 -16.39 3.85 4.96
C ALA A 52 -15.78 4.99 4.13
N HIS A 53 -14.47 4.97 3.96
CA HIS A 53 -13.74 5.95 3.13
C HIS A 53 -13.49 5.41 1.73
N SER A 54 -13.10 4.14 1.62
CA SER A 54 -12.81 3.48 0.36
C SER A 54 -12.81 1.96 0.51
N VAL A 55 -12.94 1.27 -0.62
CA VAL A 55 -12.81 -0.18 -0.73
C VAL A 55 -11.99 -0.51 -1.98
N MET A 56 -11.11 -1.51 -1.88
CA MET A 56 -10.41 -2.08 -3.01
C MET A 56 -10.30 -3.58 -2.80
N LEU A 57 -10.80 -4.36 -3.76
CA LEU A 57 -10.75 -5.81 -3.75
C LEU A 57 -9.79 -6.30 -4.83
N LEU A 58 -8.80 -7.10 -4.42
CA LEU A 58 -7.85 -7.73 -5.32
C LEU A 58 -8.00 -9.25 -5.28
N ARG A 59 -7.86 -9.91 -6.44
CA ARG A 59 -7.73 -11.37 -6.53
C ARG A 59 -6.70 -11.75 -7.60
N HIS A 60 -5.81 -12.69 -7.28
CA HIS A 60 -4.68 -13.09 -8.12
C HIS A 60 -3.81 -11.90 -8.62
N GLY A 61 -3.65 -10.88 -7.78
CA GLY A 61 -2.88 -9.67 -8.13
C GLY A 61 -3.61 -8.67 -9.03
N GLN A 62 -4.89 -8.89 -9.34
CA GLN A 62 -5.72 -8.01 -10.17
C GLN A 62 -6.75 -7.29 -9.31
N VAL A 63 -6.92 -5.98 -9.52
CA VAL A 63 -8.05 -5.23 -8.93
C VAL A 63 -9.33 -5.63 -9.66
N VAL A 64 -10.31 -6.13 -8.92
CA VAL A 64 -11.62 -6.57 -9.44
C VAL A 64 -12.76 -5.60 -9.11
N ALA A 65 -12.59 -4.79 -8.06
CA ALA A 65 -13.45 -3.66 -7.75
C ALA A 65 -12.69 -2.66 -6.86
N GLU A 66 -12.98 -1.38 -7.04
CA GLU A 66 -12.48 -0.29 -6.21
C GLU A 66 -13.49 0.86 -6.20
N GLY A 67 -13.58 1.58 -5.09
CA GLY A 67 -14.50 2.69 -4.91
C GLY A 67 -14.11 3.57 -3.72
N TRP A 68 -14.50 4.84 -3.80
CA TRP A 68 -14.24 5.86 -2.78
C TRP A 68 -15.52 6.62 -2.50
N TRP A 69 -15.89 6.71 -1.22
CA TRP A 69 -17.05 7.49 -0.79
C TRP A 69 -16.64 8.94 -0.61
N GLY A 70 -17.45 9.88 -1.11
CA GLY A 70 -17.16 11.31 -1.00
C GLY A 70 -17.07 11.75 0.48
N PRO A 71 -16.10 12.62 0.85
CA PRO A 71 -15.20 13.40 -0.01
C PRO A 71 -13.82 12.77 -0.26
N GLU A 72 -13.68 11.45 -0.13
CA GLU A 72 -12.41 10.75 -0.36
C GLU A 72 -12.15 10.49 -1.86
N SER A 73 -10.88 10.24 -2.23
CA SER A 73 -10.49 9.90 -3.60
C SER A 73 -9.24 9.02 -3.62
N ALA A 74 -8.95 8.40 -4.76
CA ALA A 74 -7.78 7.53 -4.94
C ALA A 74 -6.44 8.26 -4.72
N GLU A 75 -6.40 9.55 -5.02
CA GLU A 75 -5.20 10.39 -4.96
C GLU A 75 -5.01 11.04 -3.60
N LYS A 76 -6.03 11.00 -2.73
CA LYS A 76 -5.99 11.64 -1.43
C LYS A 76 -5.19 10.79 -0.44
N PRO A 77 -4.16 11.34 0.22
CA PRO A 77 -3.44 10.62 1.27
C PRO A 77 -4.35 10.28 2.45
N HIS A 78 -4.31 9.03 2.91
CA HIS A 78 -5.04 8.57 4.08
C HIS A 78 -4.15 8.54 5.33
N VAL A 79 -4.69 8.96 6.47
CA VAL A 79 -4.02 8.79 7.77
C VAL A 79 -4.13 7.33 8.19
N LEU A 80 -2.98 6.66 8.32
CA LEU A 80 -2.92 5.20 8.46
C LEU A 80 -2.99 4.70 9.91
N TYR A 81 -2.83 5.58 10.91
CA TYR A 81 -2.83 5.23 12.34
C TYR A 81 -1.98 3.99 12.64
N SER A 82 -2.57 2.97 13.27
CA SER A 82 -1.86 1.74 13.65
C SER A 82 -1.45 0.87 12.48
N LEU A 83 -2.00 1.04 11.28
CA LEU A 83 -1.53 0.36 10.08
C LEU A 83 -0.03 0.66 9.81
N SER A 84 0.46 1.83 10.23
CA SER A 84 1.87 2.20 10.20
C SER A 84 2.79 1.14 10.82
N LYS A 85 2.31 0.40 11.85
CA LYS A 85 3.08 -0.67 12.51
C LYS A 85 3.43 -1.80 11.55
N SER A 86 2.55 -2.17 10.61
CA SER A 86 2.82 -3.22 9.63
C SER A 86 4.00 -2.84 8.72
N PHE A 87 4.10 -1.58 8.33
CA PHE A 87 5.24 -1.08 7.55
C PHE A 87 6.52 -1.08 8.39
N THR A 88 6.45 -0.60 9.65
CA THR A 88 7.61 -0.63 10.55
C THR A 88 8.09 -2.07 10.81
N SER A 89 7.19 -3.00 11.11
CA SER A 89 7.53 -4.41 11.31
C SER A 89 8.11 -5.05 10.05
N THR A 90 7.62 -4.69 8.86
CA THR A 90 8.20 -5.15 7.59
C THR A 90 9.63 -4.62 7.43
N ALA A 91 9.88 -3.34 7.71
CA ALA A 91 11.22 -2.75 7.67
C ALA A 91 12.17 -3.41 8.66
N VAL A 92 11.70 -3.73 9.88
CA VAL A 92 12.47 -4.51 10.87
C VAL A 92 12.81 -5.90 10.31
N GLY A 93 11.83 -6.62 9.74
CA GLY A 93 12.08 -7.93 9.12
C GLY A 93 13.11 -7.89 7.99
N LEU A 94 13.08 -6.85 7.15
CA LEU A 94 14.09 -6.62 6.12
C LEU A 94 15.48 -6.38 6.72
N ALA A 95 15.57 -5.56 7.76
CA ALA A 95 16.85 -5.29 8.43
C ALA A 95 17.43 -6.52 9.14
N ILE A 96 16.59 -7.41 9.69
CA ILE A 96 17.02 -8.74 10.19
C ILE A 96 17.56 -9.58 9.04
N ALA A 97 16.86 -9.65 7.91
CA ALA A 97 17.30 -10.41 6.74
C ALA A 97 18.64 -9.91 6.17
N GLU A 98 18.93 -8.62 6.34
CA GLU A 98 20.21 -7.99 5.98
C GLU A 98 21.29 -8.11 7.07
N GLY A 99 21.00 -8.75 8.21
CA GLY A 99 21.94 -8.93 9.32
C GLY A 99 22.28 -7.65 10.09
N LYS A 100 21.41 -6.63 10.02
CA LYS A 100 21.62 -5.32 10.67
C LYS A 100 21.10 -5.25 12.10
N LEU A 101 20.19 -6.14 12.47
CA LEU A 101 19.65 -6.32 13.82
C LEU A 101 19.26 -7.79 14.03
N ASP A 102 19.24 -8.25 15.27
CA ASP A 102 18.73 -9.56 15.65
C ASP A 102 17.38 -9.44 16.38
N LEU A 103 16.51 -10.44 16.21
CA LEU A 103 15.19 -10.44 16.86
C LEU A 103 15.30 -10.46 18.40
N TYR A 104 16.41 -10.98 18.92
CA TYR A 104 16.68 -11.15 20.34
C TYR A 104 17.68 -10.13 20.89
N ASP A 105 18.00 -9.08 20.14
CA ASP A 105 18.76 -7.95 20.67
C ASP A 105 18.02 -7.32 21.87
N PRO A 106 18.74 -6.90 22.92
CA PRO A 106 18.17 -6.40 24.17
C PRO A 106 17.49 -5.02 24.05
#